data_AF-A0A527CU57-F1
#
_entry.id   AF-A0A527CU57-F1
#
_cell.length_a   1.000
_cell.length_b   1.000
_cell.length_c   1.000
_cell.angle_alpha   90.00
_cell.angle_beta   90.00
_cell.angle_gamma   90.00
#
_symmetry.space_group_name_H-M   'P 1'
#
loop_
_entity.id
_entity.type
_entity.pdbx_description
1 polymer ?
#
loop_
_entity_poly.entity_id
_entity_poly.type
_entity_poly.pdbx_seq_one_letter_code
_entity_poly.pdbx_strand_id
1 'polypeptide(L)' 'TQFRDNIAAASLVLSDDERSRLDAVSRPPLLYPYWHQQLTAKDRFGPADLVLDRSGI' A
#
# COMPACT_ATOMS: atom_id res chain seq x y z
N THR A 1 -25.03 6.07 -15.27
CA THR A 1 -24.69 7.28 -14.49
C THR A 1 -23.82 6.81 -13.36
N GLN A 2 -22.89 7.63 -12.90
CA GLN A 2 -21.98 7.23 -11.81
C GLN A 2 -22.74 6.63 -10.62
N PHE A 3 -23.89 7.19 -10.23
CA PHE A 3 -24.70 6.66 -9.14
C PHE A 3 -25.13 5.20 -9.35
N ARG A 4 -25.71 4.86 -10.51
CA ARG A 4 -26.14 3.48 -10.78
C ARG A 4 -24.96 2.52 -10.81
N ASP A 5 -23.85 2.94 -11.41
CA ASP A 5 -22.66 2.11 -11.58
C ASP A 5 -21.95 1.90 -10.23
N ASN A 6 -21.94 2.89 -9.34
CA ASN A 6 -21.46 2.78 -7.96
C ASN A 6 -22.26 1.74 -7.15
N ILE A 7 -23.60 1.72 -7.29
CA ILE A 7 -24.44 0.73 -6.61
C ILE A 7 -24.15 -0.68 -7.16
N ALA A 8 -23.97 -0.83 -8.47
CA ALA A 8 -23.66 -2.11 -9.09
C ALA A 8 -22.27 -2.66 -8.69
N ALA A 9 -21.30 -1.80 -8.37
CA ALA A 9 -19.95 -2.19 -7.97
C ALA A 9 -19.90 -3.05 -6.69
N ALA A 10 -20.95 -3.01 -5.85
CA ALA A 10 -21.03 -3.86 -4.65
C ALA A 10 -21.04 -5.37 -4.98
N SER A 11 -21.46 -5.74 -6.19
CA SER A 11 -21.48 -7.13 -6.67
C SER A 11 -20.23 -7.51 -7.47
N LEU A 12 -19.30 -6.58 -7.70
CA LEU A 12 -18.07 -6.84 -8.42
C LEU A 12 -17.11 -7.63 -7.53
N VAL A 13 -16.69 -8.82 -7.99
CA VAL A 13 -15.66 -9.62 -7.35
C VAL A 13 -14.49 -9.74 -8.31
N LEU A 14 -13.32 -9.27 -7.88
CA LEU A 14 -12.08 -9.42 -8.63
C LEU A 14 -11.46 -10.77 -8.35
N SER A 15 -10.81 -11.34 -9.36
CA SER A 15 -9.87 -12.44 -9.14
C SER A 15 -8.66 -11.98 -8.33
N ASP A 16 -7.94 -12.93 -7.75
CA ASP A 16 -6.71 -12.64 -6.99
C ASP A 16 -5.66 -11.94 -7.86
N ASP A 17 -5.57 -12.30 -9.16
CA ASP A 17 -4.64 -11.69 -10.11
C ASP A 17 -5.01 -10.24 -10.43
N GLU A 18 -6.30 -9.95 -10.65
CA GLU A 18 -6.78 -8.59 -10.89
C GLU A 18 -6.57 -7.69 -9.67
N ARG A 19 -6.90 -8.21 -8.48
CA ARG A 19 -6.67 -7.50 -7.22
C ARG A 19 -5.18 -7.22 -6.99
N SER A 20 -4.32 -8.21 -7.23
CA SER A 20 -2.87 -8.06 -7.09
C SER A 20 -2.29 -7.02 -8.05
N ARG A 21 -2.78 -6.98 -9.29
CA ARG A 21 -2.37 -5.94 -10.26
C ARG A 21 -2.79 -4.54 -9.81
N LEU A 22 -4.00 -4.39 -9.28
CA LEU A 22 -4.46 -3.11 -8.73
C LEU A 22 -3.64 -2.70 -7.50
N ASP A 23 -3.38 -3.61 -6.58
CA ASP A 23 -2.57 -3.36 -5.39
C ASP A 23 -1.15 -2.91 -5.77
N ALA A 24 -0.53 -3.54 -6.77
CA ALA A 24 0.81 -3.20 -7.24
C ALA A 24 0.90 -1.76 -7.78
N VAL A 25 -0.04 -1.34 -8.65
CA VAL A 25 -0.03 -0.01 -9.26
C VAL A 25 -0.57 1.07 -8.31
N SER A 26 -1.43 0.71 -7.36
CA SER A 26 -2.05 1.64 -6.41
C SER A 26 -1.23 1.83 -5.14
N ARG A 27 -0.14 1.09 -4.97
CA ARG A 27 0.66 1.12 -3.74
C ARG A 27 1.23 2.53 -3.53
N PRO A 28 0.89 3.21 -2.42
CA PRO A 28 1.43 4.54 -2.19
C PRO A 28 2.94 4.45 -1.90
N PRO A 29 3.68 5.55 -2.15
CA PRO A 29 5.04 5.69 -1.62
C PRO A 29 4.99 5.53 -0.10
N LEU A 30 6.15 5.29 0.51
CA LEU A 30 6.22 5.16 1.94
C LEU A 30 5.75 6.47 2.59
N LEU A 31 4.75 6.37 3.49
CA LEU A 31 4.11 7.54 4.08
C LEU A 31 5.02 8.22 5.11
N TYR A 32 4.78 9.51 5.36
CA TYR A 32 5.39 10.20 6.50
C TYR A 32 4.80 9.62 7.81
N PRO A 33 5.59 9.44 8.89
CA PRO A 33 7.02 9.76 9.03
C PRO A 33 7.97 8.62 8.60
N TYR A 34 7.46 7.49 8.12
CA TYR A 34 8.25 6.29 7.85
C TYR A 34 9.33 6.48 6.78
N TRP A 35 9.06 7.24 5.71
CA TRP A 35 10.11 7.56 4.74
C TRP A 35 11.24 8.38 5.36
N HIS A 36 10.90 9.32 6.25
CA HIS A 36 11.89 10.16 6.92
C HIS A 36 12.72 9.31 7.88
N GLN A 37 12.06 8.42 8.64
CA GLN A 37 12.72 7.48 9.55
C GLN A 37 13.68 6.54 8.80
N GLN A 38 13.28 6.00 7.65
CA GLN A 38 14.17 5.15 6.84
C GLN A 38 15.41 5.89 6.34
N LEU A 39 15.29 7.15 5.97
CA LEU A 39 16.42 7.93 5.47
C LEU A 39 17.37 8.41 6.58
N THR A 40 16.87 8.60 7.80
CA THR A 40 17.61 9.33 8.85
C THR A 40 17.88 8.53 10.12
N ALA A 41 17.18 7.42 10.34
CA ALA A 41 17.21 6.68 11.60
C ALA A 41 17.26 5.15 11.44
N LYS A 42 17.40 4.63 10.20
CA LYS A 42 17.40 3.19 9.89
C LYS A 42 18.36 2.38 10.76
N ASP A 43 19.55 2.90 11.04
CA ASP A 43 20.57 2.21 11.84
C ASP A 43 20.14 1.94 13.29
N ARG A 44 19.02 2.55 13.73
CA ARG A 44 18.45 2.37 15.07
C ARG A 44 17.13 1.59 15.07
N PHE A 45 16.72 1.02 13.93
CA PHE A 45 15.46 0.28 13.84
C PHE A 45 15.50 -0.96 14.73
N GLY A 46 14.49 -1.09 15.58
CA GLY A 46 14.19 -2.31 16.31
C GLY A 46 13.17 -3.18 15.56
N PRO A 47 12.80 -4.34 16.12
CA PRO A 47 11.82 -5.23 15.51
C PRO A 47 10.48 -4.57 15.14
N ALA A 48 10.05 -3.57 15.92
CA ALA A 48 8.80 -2.84 15.68
C ALA A 48 8.88 -1.91 14.45
N ASP A 49 10.07 -1.42 14.10
CA ASP A 49 10.27 -0.47 13.00
C ASP A 49 10.35 -1.16 11.63
N LEU A 50 10.51 -2.49 11.61
CA LEU A 50 10.64 -3.27 10.37
C LEU A 50 9.32 -3.55 9.65
N VAL A 51 8.17 -3.28 10.30
CA VAL A 51 6.82 -3.55 9.74
C VAL A 51 6.59 -2.83 8.41
N LEU A 52 7.13 -1.62 8.27
CA LEU A 52 7.04 -0.80 7.06
C LEU A 52 8.41 -0.55 6.44
N ASP A 53 9.44 -1.30 6.83
CA ASP A 53 10.76 -1.16 6.23
C ASP A 53 10.71 -1.50 4.73
N ARG A 54 11.23 -0.58 3.92
CA ARG A 54 11.33 -0.69 2.46
C ARG A 54 12.77 -0.52 2.00
N SER A 55 13.72 -0.55 2.92
CA SER A 55 15.12 -0.28 2.63
C SER A 55 15.85 -1.38 1.83
N GLY A 56 15.21 -2.52 1.61
CA GLY A 56 15.69 -3.63 0.76
C GLY A 56 15.00 -3.74 -0.60
N ILE A 57 14.14 -2.77 -0.96
CA ILE A 57 13.57 -2.60 -2.30
C ILE A 57 14.43 -1.57 -3.04
#